data_AF-A0A5P9J8V1-F1
#
_entry.id   AF-A0A5P9J8V1-F1
#
_cell.length_a   1.000
_cell.length_b   1.000
_cell.length_c   1.000
_cell.angle_alpha   90.00
_cell.angle_beta   90.00
_cell.angle_gamma   90.00
#
_symmetry.space_group_name_H-M   'P 1'
#
loop_
_entity.id
_entity.type
_entity.pdbx_description
1 polymer ?
#
loop_
_entity_poly.entity_id
_entity_poly.type
_entity_poly.pdbx_seq_one_letter_code
_entity_poly.pdbx_strand_id
1 'polypeptide(L)' 'MHIVITEKEVVLTKQDYQSFREVQNDFFDYVTSLGPWSSEEIVDYLETEYPNITPPAKEQVDTLMKSEHFEVALKGLGE' A
#
# COMPACT_ATOMS: atom_id res chain seq x y z
N MET A 1 3.37 -8.55 2.38
CA MET A 1 3.14 -7.08 2.38
C MET A 1 1.66 -6.83 2.50
N HIS A 2 1.27 -5.67 3.02
CA HIS A 2 -0.13 -5.27 3.15
C HIS A 2 -0.38 -3.97 2.39
N ILE A 3 -1.60 -3.82 1.90
CA ILE A 3 -2.13 -2.56 1.40
C ILE A 3 -3.07 -2.03 2.46
N VAL A 4 -2.81 -0.85 2.98
CA VAL A 4 -3.67 -0.16 3.94
C VAL A 4 -4.40 0.93 3.20
N ILE A 5 -5.73 0.85 3.16
CA ILE A 5 -6.58 1.85 2.53
C ILE A 5 -7.09 2.75 3.65
N THR A 6 -6.77 4.04 3.54
CA THR A 6 -7.30 5.09 4.40
C THR A 6 -8.31 5.94 3.64
N GLU A 7 -9.03 6.82 4.33
CA GLU A 7 -10.00 7.73 3.68
C GLU A 7 -9.34 8.72 2.70
N LYS A 8 -8.04 8.97 2.86
CA LYS A 8 -7.30 9.98 2.08
C LYS A 8 -6.36 9.37 1.05
N GLU A 9 -5.76 8.23 1.39
CA GLU A 9 -4.68 7.64 0.61
C GLU A 9 -4.57 6.13 0.81
N VAL A 10 -3.90 5.47 -0.13
CA VAL A 10 -3.55 4.06 -0.04
C VAL A 10 -2.09 3.97 0.36
N VAL A 11 -1.76 3.21 1.40
CA VAL A 11 -0.41 3.04 1.93
C VAL A 11 0.01 1.59 1.72
N LEU A 12 1.21 1.39 1.17
CA LEU A 12 1.84 0.09 1.04
C LEU A 12 2.79 -0.11 2.20
N THR A 13 2.69 -1.24 2.89
CA THR A 13 3.52 -1.53 4.06
C THR A 13 4.09 -2.93 4.02
N LYS A 14 5.37 -3.04 4.38
CA LYS A 14 6.10 -4.29 4.62
C LYS A 14 6.10 -4.67 6.11
N GLN A 15 5.45 -3.88 6.95
CA GLN A 15 5.28 -4.18 8.37
C GLN A 15 4.38 -5.41 8.55
N ASP A 16 4.79 -6.28 9.48
CA ASP A 16 4.01 -7.45 9.88
C ASP A 16 3.01 -7.00 10.94
N TYR A 17 1.80 -6.63 10.51
CA TYR A 17 0.71 -6.33 11.43
C TYR A 17 0.01 -7.63 11.81
N GLN A 18 -0.02 -7.96 13.10
CA GLN A 18 -0.68 -9.17 13.59
C GLN A 18 -2.19 -8.98 13.71
N SER A 19 -2.64 -7.73 13.74
CA SER A 19 -4.06 -7.39 13.84
C SER A 19 -4.37 -6.07 13.15
N PHE A 20 -5.55 -5.98 12.54
CA PHE A 20 -6.07 -4.73 11.96
C PHE A 20 -6.13 -3.58 12.99
N ARG A 21 -6.21 -3.91 14.29
CA ARG A 21 -6.20 -2.94 15.38
C ARG A 21 -4.86 -2.22 15.53
N GLU A 22 -3.75 -2.86 15.19
CA GLU A 22 -2.44 -2.22 15.16
C GLU A 22 -2.37 -1.24 13.99
N VAL A 23 -2.92 -1.63 12.84
CA VAL A 23 -3.03 -0.74 11.67
C VAL A 23 -3.89 0.48 12.00
N GLN A 24 -5.05 0.31 12.65
CA GLN A 24 -5.88 1.43 13.11
C GLN A 24 -5.20 2.35 14.11
N ASN A 25 -4.22 1.83 14.87
CA ASN A 25 -3.46 2.65 15.81
C ASN A 25 -2.44 3.53 15.08
N ASP A 26 -1.86 3.05 13.99
CA ASP A 26 -0.92 3.80 13.14
C ASP A 26 -1.65 4.77 12.19
N PHE A 27 -2.76 4.32 11.60
CA PHE A 27 -3.53 5.05 10.60
C PHE A 27 -4.90 5.45 11.17
N PHE A 28 -5.02 6.71 11.61
CA PHE A 28 -6.27 7.21 12.20
C PHE A 28 -7.46 7.16 11.21
N ASP A 29 -7.22 7.44 9.93
CA ASP A 29 -8.22 7.40 8.85
C ASP A 29 -8.32 5.99 8.22
N TYR A 30 -7.95 4.92 8.95
CA TYR A 30 -7.98 3.55 8.44
C TYR A 30 -9.39 3.11 8.03
N VAL A 31 -9.52 2.63 6.79
CA VAL A 31 -10.76 2.04 6.26
C VAL A 31 -10.65 0.53 6.25
N THR A 32 -9.61 0.00 5.57
CA THR A 32 -9.41 -1.44 5.44
C THR A 32 -7.95 -1.78 5.14
N SER A 33 -7.58 -3.06 5.27
CA SER A 33 -6.29 -3.58 4.83
C SER A 33 -6.48 -4.84 4.00
N LEU A 34 -5.62 -5.00 3.01
CA LEU A 34 -5.58 -6.14 2.12
C LEU A 34 -4.24 -6.87 2.28
N GLY A 35 -4.30 -8.19 2.26
CA GLY A 35 -3.13 -9.06 2.42
C GLY A 35 -3.15 -9.91 3.69
N PRO A 36 -2.04 -10.62 3.98
CA PRO A 36 -0.71 -10.46 3.36
C PRO A 36 -0.65 -10.99 1.92
N TRP A 37 -0.09 -10.18 1.02
CA TRP A 37 0.14 -10.51 -0.40
C TRP A 37 1.61 -10.39 -0.80
N SER A 38 1.94 -11.05 -1.92
CA SER A 38 3.23 -10.91 -2.61
C SER A 38 3.33 -9.56 -3.33
N SER A 39 4.55 -9.08 -3.59
CA SER A 39 4.76 -7.85 -4.36
C SER A 39 4.12 -7.92 -5.76
N GLU A 40 4.16 -9.07 -6.41
CA GLU A 40 3.53 -9.29 -7.71
C GLU A 40 2.00 -9.15 -7.65
N GLU A 41 1.36 -9.72 -6.62
CA GLU A 41 -0.10 -9.60 -6.44
C GLU A 41 -0.53 -8.18 -6.09
N ILE A 42 0.29 -7.46 -5.29
CA ILE A 42 0.04 -6.05 -5.00
C ILE A 42 0.13 -5.22 -6.28
N VAL A 43 1.12 -5.47 -7.13
CA VAL A 43 1.26 -4.76 -8.41
C VAL A 43 0.04 -5.04 -9.29
N ASP A 44 -0.36 -6.30 -9.46
CA ASP A 44 -1.53 -6.68 -10.28
C ASP A 44 -2.83 -6.02 -9.78
N TYR A 45 -3.05 -6.03 -8.46
CA TYR A 45 -4.17 -5.36 -7.83
C TYR A 45 -4.15 -3.84 -8.09
N LEU A 46 -3.01 -3.19 -7.88
CA LEU A 46 -2.87 -1.75 -8.07
C LEU A 46 -3.01 -1.34 -9.55
N GLU A 47 -2.51 -2.14 -10.49
CA GLU A 47 -2.69 -1.87 -11.92
C GLU A 47 -4.15 -2.05 -12.36
N THR A 48 -4.88 -2.96 -11.72
CA THR A 48 -6.30 -3.19 -12.00
C THR A 48 -7.20 -2.11 -11.39
N GLU A 49 -7.00 -1.80 -10.10
CA GLU A 49 -7.84 -0.84 -9.36
C GLU A 49 -7.42 0.61 -9.63
N TYR A 50 -6.13 0.86 -9.82
CA TYR A 50 -5.56 2.19 -10.00
C TYR A 50 -4.64 2.29 -11.23
N PRO A 51 -5.15 2.07 -12.46
CA PRO A 51 -4.34 2.02 -13.68
C PRO A 51 -3.63 3.33 -14.05
N ASN A 52 -4.05 4.47 -13.48
CA ASN A 52 -3.52 5.80 -13.81
C ASN A 52 -2.51 6.34 -12.79
N ILE A 53 -2.05 5.52 -11.84
CA ILE A 53 -1.08 5.98 -10.84
C ILE A 53 0.28 6.24 -11.48
N THR A 54 0.89 7.34 -11.06
CA THR A 54 2.23 7.74 -11.48
C THR A 54 3.06 7.99 -10.22
N PRO A 55 4.20 7.30 -10.01
CA PRO A 55 4.82 6.28 -10.87
C PRO A 55 3.98 4.99 -11.00
N PRO A 56 4.29 4.09 -11.95
CA PRO A 56 3.60 2.81 -12.09
C PRO A 56 3.62 1.99 -10.80
N ALA A 57 2.58 1.19 -10.55
CA ALA A 57 2.47 0.33 -9.37
C ALA A 57 3.76 -0.44 -9.09
N LYS A 58 4.32 -1.05 -10.14
CA LYS A 58 5.56 -1.82 -10.09
C LYS A 58 6.75 -1.01 -9.60
N GLU A 59 6.91 0.23 -10.06
CA GLU A 59 8.02 1.08 -9.62
C GLU A 59 7.86 1.52 -8.17
N GLN A 60 6.62 1.82 -7.75
CA GLN A 60 6.34 2.19 -6.36
C GLN A 60 6.63 1.01 -5.40
N VAL A 61 6.19 -0.20 -5.78
CA VAL A 61 6.45 -1.42 -5.00
C VAL A 61 7.94 -1.76 -4.97
N ASP A 62 8.63 -1.74 -6.11
CA ASP A 62 10.08 -1.99 -6.17
C ASP A 62 10.87 -0.96 -5.35
N THR A 63 10.46 0.31 -5.39
CA THR A 63 11.03 1.38 -4.56
C THR A 63 10.87 1.07 -3.08
N LEU A 64 9.69 0.64 -2.63
CA LEU A 64 9.45 0.25 -1.24
C LEU A 64 10.31 -0.96 -0.84
N MET A 65 10.44 -1.95 -1.71
CA MET A 65 11.26 -3.15 -1.43
C MET A 65 12.75 -2.82 -1.31
N LYS A 66 13.26 -1.87 -2.10
CA LYS A 66 14.65 -1.41 -2.06
C LYS A 66 14.92 -0.37 -0.96
N SER A 67 13.87 0.28 -0.47
CA SER A 67 13.98 1.31 0.56
C SER A 67 14.11 0.71 1.96
N GLU A 68 14.81 1.42 2.84
CA GLU A 68 14.86 1.08 4.27
C GLU A 68 13.50 1.32 4.96
N HIS A 69 12.66 2.19 4.40
CA HIS A 69 11.30 2.50 4.87
C HIS A 69 10.39 1.27 4.90
N PHE A 70 9.57 1.17 5.94
CA PHE A 70 8.60 0.08 6.09
C PHE A 70 7.27 0.34 5.40
N GLU A 71 6.99 1.60 5.07
CA GLU A 71 5.73 2.03 4.47
C GLU A 71 5.95 3.14 3.44
N VAL A 72 5.06 3.22 2.46
CA VAL A 72 5.00 4.34 1.50
C VAL A 72 3.57 4.58 1.06
N ALA A 73 3.18 5.86 1.00
CA ALA A 73 1.91 6.27 0.40
C ALA A 73 1.96 6.11 -1.13
N LEU A 74 0.89 5.56 -1.70
CA LEU A 74 0.71 5.41 -3.13
C LEU A 74 0.53 6.79 -3.77
N LYS A 75 1.37 7.08 -4.75
CA LYS A 75 1.35 8.35 -5.49
C LYS A 75 0.48 8.25 -6.74
N GLY A 76 -0.14 9.36 -7.14
CA GLY A 76 -0.96 9.46 -8.35
C GLY A 76 -2.41 9.00 -8.19
N LEU A 77 -2.93 8.94 -6.96
CA LEU A 77 -4.36 8.73 -6.71
C LEU A 77 -5.13 10.04 -6.96
N GLY A 78 -5.69 10.20 -8.15
CA GLY A 78 -6.67 11.26 -8.45
C GLY A 78 -6.12 12.60 -8.98
N GLU A 79 -5.00 12.60 -9.70
CA GLU A 79 -4.63 13.73 -10.59
C GLU A 79 -5.46 13.76 -11.89
#